data_AF-A0A847B1D4-F1
#
_entry.id   AF-A0A847B1D4-F1
#
_cell.length_a   1.000
_cell.length_b   1.000
_cell.length_c   1.000
_cell.angle_alpha   90.00
_cell.angle_beta   90.00
_cell.angle_gamma   90.00
#
_symmetry.space_group_name_H-M   'P 1'
#
loop_
_entity.id
_entity.type
_entity.pdbx_description
1 polymer ?
#
loop_
_entity_poly.entity_id
_entity_poly.type
_entity_poly.pdbx_seq_one_letter_code
_entity_poly.pdbx_strand_id
1 'polypeptide(L)'
;IILLIPSEINVLNYWGPIKVLLSDVTMFFQDYFKPVYYVVLMVVGKYNAAMRYTYLNLDVWLVFISLIGVLAGLFMAAYFVARFLFIKMTSASFEYEKRFRVKALLNRRLPAFLSFVVKELRLIFRSGTFTSNFIATYISIPLFILLINRIFASMDLYPNGQFAVQAFNILIIMLPLLASNSVVATMYSREGRTAYMKRTKPVVVIFPLLAKLLPNIVLSIVSLCVSLYIFNAHMHYVLSNIILLSIALIFIQVGHILFSALLDLMNPQNEQYATAGEQVSNPNETKATIFAFITAFLVALITLGFLVEEQFMPDQSFNYAFLKMLLIGFVFFGASVYMYIEKIKAYYYDRIS
;
A
#
# COMPACT_ATOMS: atom_id res chain seq x y z
N ILE A 1 -29.57 7.07 10.16
CA ILE A 1 -29.46 7.01 8.68
C ILE A 1 -30.51 7.90 8.00
N ILE A 2 -31.74 8.05 8.53
CA ILE A 2 -32.79 8.94 7.96
C ILE A 2 -32.63 10.44 8.34
N LEU A 3 -31.73 10.78 9.28
CA LEU A 3 -31.42 12.16 9.68
C LEU A 3 -30.24 12.81 8.91
N LEU A 4 -29.74 12.18 7.85
CA LEU A 4 -28.59 12.65 7.05
C LEU A 4 -28.97 13.34 5.73
N ILE A 5 -30.27 13.52 5.46
CA ILE A 5 -30.74 14.18 4.24
C ILE A 5 -31.24 15.58 4.64
N PRO A 6 -30.72 16.67 4.05
CA PRO A 6 -31.20 18.02 4.33
C PRO A 6 -32.70 18.12 4.02
N SER A 7 -33.44 18.90 4.81
CA SER A 7 -34.89 19.07 4.67
C SER A 7 -35.29 19.78 3.37
N GLU A 8 -34.35 20.45 2.69
CA GLU A 8 -34.54 20.99 1.34
C GLU A 8 -33.29 20.74 0.49
N ILE A 9 -33.40 19.87 -0.52
CA ILE A 9 -32.41 19.78 -1.59
C ILE A 9 -32.74 20.87 -2.62
N ASN A 10 -32.36 22.12 -2.33
CA ASN A 10 -32.58 23.24 -3.25
C ASN A 10 -31.47 23.29 -4.31
N VAL A 11 -31.49 22.32 -5.24
CA VAL A 11 -30.49 22.15 -6.31
C VAL A 11 -30.25 23.44 -7.10
N LEU A 12 -31.28 24.29 -7.25
CA LEU A 12 -31.20 25.53 -8.01
C LEU A 12 -30.29 26.59 -7.38
N ASN A 13 -30.31 26.76 -6.05
CA ASN A 13 -29.48 27.75 -5.37
C ASN A 13 -28.02 27.31 -5.23
N TYR A 14 -27.78 26.00 -5.10
CA TYR A 14 -26.43 25.42 -5.00
C TYR A 14 -25.80 25.08 -6.35
N TRP A 15 -26.54 25.23 -7.47
CA TRP A 15 -26.04 24.88 -8.80
C TRP A 15 -24.81 25.69 -9.23
N GLY A 16 -24.70 26.95 -8.83
CA GLY A 16 -23.55 27.80 -9.14
C GLY A 16 -22.24 27.25 -8.57
N PRO A 17 -22.14 27.11 -7.23
CA PRO A 17 -20.99 26.49 -6.58
C PRO A 17 -20.69 25.07 -7.06
N ILE A 18 -21.72 24.22 -7.23
CA ILE A 18 -21.58 22.84 -7.72
C ILE A 18 -21.03 22.82 -9.16
N LYS A 19 -21.46 23.73 -10.03
CA LYS A 19 -20.97 23.83 -11.41
C LYS A 19 -19.50 24.28 -11.45
N VAL A 20 -19.12 25.27 -10.64
CA VAL A 20 -17.72 25.69 -10.51
C VAL A 20 -16.87 24.52 -10.01
N LEU A 21 -17.35 23.79 -9.01
CA LEU A 21 -16.66 22.61 -8.47
C LEU A 21 -16.51 21.48 -9.49
N LEU A 22 -17.57 21.15 -10.24
CA LEU A 22 -17.48 20.16 -11.32
C LEU A 22 -16.52 20.63 -12.42
N SER A 23 -16.49 21.92 -12.72
CA SER A 23 -15.54 22.51 -13.66
C SER A 23 -14.10 22.40 -13.14
N ASP A 24 -13.85 22.69 -11.86
CA ASP A 24 -12.51 22.66 -11.28
C ASP A 24 -11.97 21.23 -11.16
N VAL A 25 -12.82 20.28 -10.76
CA VAL A 25 -12.46 18.86 -10.74
C VAL A 25 -12.16 18.37 -12.16
N THR A 26 -13.01 18.70 -13.13
CA THR A 26 -12.78 18.29 -14.53
C THR A 26 -11.55 18.95 -15.13
N MET A 27 -11.27 20.24 -14.84
CA MET A 27 -10.04 20.92 -15.26
C MET A 27 -8.80 20.29 -14.62
N PHE A 28 -8.84 19.98 -13.33
CA PHE A 28 -7.74 19.27 -12.65
C PHE A 28 -7.44 17.92 -13.32
N PHE A 29 -8.47 17.11 -13.62
CA PHE A 29 -8.28 15.84 -14.31
C PHE A 29 -7.78 16.03 -15.76
N GLN A 30 -8.23 17.08 -16.45
CA GLN A 30 -7.74 17.44 -17.79
C GLN A 30 -6.25 17.80 -17.78
N ASP A 31 -5.78 18.54 -16.77
CA ASP A 31 -4.42 19.05 -16.73
C ASP A 31 -3.41 18.04 -16.18
N TYR A 32 -3.74 17.35 -15.09
CA TYR A 32 -2.82 16.43 -14.41
C TYR A 32 -2.92 14.99 -14.93
N PHE A 33 -4.07 14.57 -15.45
CA PHE A 33 -4.31 13.23 -15.98
C PHE A 33 -4.62 13.24 -17.49
N LYS A 34 -3.87 14.03 -18.26
CA LYS A 34 -3.98 14.13 -19.72
C LYS A 34 -4.17 12.80 -20.45
N PRO A 35 -3.42 11.72 -20.14
CA PRO A 35 -3.61 10.43 -20.82
C PRO A 35 -5.01 9.84 -20.61
N VAL A 36 -5.53 9.93 -19.38
CA VAL A 36 -6.88 9.44 -19.03
C VAL A 36 -7.94 10.32 -19.70
N TYR A 37 -7.75 11.63 -19.68
CA TYR A 37 -8.65 12.57 -20.35
C TYR A 37 -8.73 12.31 -21.86
N TYR A 38 -7.60 12.05 -22.53
CA TYR A 38 -7.57 11.71 -23.95
C TYR A 38 -8.31 10.41 -24.29
N VAL A 39 -8.26 9.41 -23.40
CA VAL A 39 -9.07 8.18 -23.55
C VAL A 39 -10.56 8.48 -23.37
N VAL A 40 -10.94 9.29 -22.38
CA VAL A 40 -12.34 9.69 -22.19
C VAL A 40 -12.86 10.48 -23.39
N LEU A 41 -12.05 11.39 -23.93
CA LEU A 41 -12.40 12.20 -25.11
C LEU A 41 -12.56 11.33 -26.36
N MET A 42 -11.82 10.21 -26.48
CA MET A 42 -12.03 9.23 -27.54
C MET A 42 -13.37 8.48 -27.39
N VAL A 43 -13.72 8.04 -26.17
CA VAL A 43 -14.93 7.24 -25.92
C VAL A 43 -16.20 8.09 -26.01
N VAL A 44 -16.18 9.30 -25.44
CA VAL A 44 -17.35 10.16 -25.28
C VAL A 44 -17.46 11.19 -26.40
N GLY A 45 -16.34 11.55 -27.06
CA GLY A 45 -16.30 12.63 -28.05
C GLY A 45 -16.19 14.02 -27.42
N LYS A 46 -15.89 15.04 -28.24
CA LYS A 46 -15.77 16.42 -27.74
C LYS A 46 -17.15 17.07 -27.69
N TYR A 47 -17.43 17.74 -26.56
CA TYR A 47 -18.66 18.51 -26.40
C TYR A 47 -18.61 19.75 -27.29
N ASN A 48 -19.56 19.87 -28.22
CA ASN A 48 -19.64 20.99 -29.15
C ASN A 48 -20.60 22.08 -28.64
N ALA A 49 -20.45 23.32 -29.13
CA ALA A 49 -21.29 24.46 -28.79
C ALA A 49 -22.79 24.24 -29.09
N ALA A 50 -23.12 23.29 -29.98
CA ALA A 50 -24.48 22.84 -30.27
C ALA A 50 -25.05 21.85 -29.23
N MET A 51 -24.45 21.74 -28.05
CA MET A 51 -24.83 20.86 -26.94
C MET A 51 -24.90 19.37 -27.31
N ARG A 52 -24.06 18.93 -28.25
CA ARG A 52 -23.97 17.53 -28.70
C ARG A 52 -22.53 17.04 -28.64
N TYR A 53 -22.35 15.80 -28.21
CA TYR A 53 -21.06 15.11 -28.31
C TYR A 53 -20.83 14.68 -29.75
N THR A 54 -19.73 15.15 -30.33
CA THR A 54 -19.40 14.88 -31.74
C THR A 54 -18.04 14.21 -31.82
N TYR A 55 -18.00 13.07 -32.53
CA TYR A 55 -16.77 12.32 -32.81
C TYR A 55 -16.02 12.83 -34.05
N LEU A 56 -16.71 13.53 -34.95
CA LEU A 56 -16.20 14.07 -36.20
C LEU A 56 -15.46 15.42 -36.03
N ASN A 57 -14.85 15.65 -34.88
CA ASN A 57 -14.07 16.87 -34.65
C ASN A 57 -12.57 16.56 -34.85
N LEU A 58 -11.86 17.46 -35.54
CA LEU A 58 -10.44 17.30 -35.90
C LEU A 58 -9.57 17.07 -34.65
N ASP A 59 -9.90 17.72 -33.54
CA ASP A 59 -9.22 17.55 -32.25
C ASP A 59 -9.31 16.10 -31.72
N VAL A 60 -10.47 15.44 -31.87
CA VAL A 60 -10.67 14.05 -31.41
C VAL A 60 -9.81 13.10 -32.25
N TRP A 61 -9.72 13.35 -33.55
CA TRP A 61 -8.88 12.56 -34.47
C TRP A 61 -7.39 12.77 -34.22
N LEU A 62 -6.95 13.99 -33.91
CA LEU A 62 -5.56 14.25 -33.51
C LEU A 62 -5.21 13.52 -32.21
N VAL A 63 -6.11 13.54 -31.22
CA VAL A 63 -5.94 12.79 -29.98
C VAL A 63 -5.85 11.29 -30.26
N PHE A 64 -6.71 10.74 -31.12
CA PHE A 64 -6.68 9.33 -31.51
C PHE A 64 -5.36 8.93 -32.19
N ILE A 65 -4.90 9.72 -33.17
CA ILE A 65 -3.61 9.48 -33.85
C ILE A 65 -2.45 9.59 -32.85
N SER A 66 -2.50 10.53 -31.92
CA SER A 66 -1.46 10.68 -30.88
C SER A 66 -1.39 9.46 -29.96
N LEU A 67 -2.54 8.89 -29.57
CA LEU A 67 -2.60 7.68 -28.75
C LEU A 67 -2.04 6.46 -29.50
N ILE A 68 -2.39 6.30 -30.78
CA ILE A 68 -1.80 5.24 -31.63
C ILE A 68 -0.29 5.43 -31.77
N GLY A 69 0.17 6.67 -31.97
CA GLY A 69 1.59 6.99 -32.07
C GLY A 69 2.34 6.65 -30.79
N VAL A 70 1.78 6.96 -29.62
CA VAL A 70 2.36 6.62 -28.32
C VAL A 70 2.40 5.11 -28.11
N LEU A 71 1.33 4.39 -28.44
CA LEU A 71 1.29 2.92 -28.35
C LEU A 71 2.32 2.27 -29.27
N ALA A 72 2.42 2.73 -30.52
CA ALA A 72 3.41 2.25 -31.47
C ALA A 72 4.84 2.53 -31.00
N GLY A 73 5.10 3.73 -30.45
CA GLY A 73 6.38 4.11 -29.87
C GLY A 73 6.76 3.23 -28.66
N LEU A 74 5.82 3.01 -27.74
CA LEU A 74 6.02 2.13 -26.59
C LEU A 74 6.27 0.68 -27.00
N PHE A 75 5.52 0.17 -27.99
CA PHE A 75 5.71 -1.18 -28.51
C PHE A 75 7.08 -1.34 -29.17
N MET A 76 7.49 -0.35 -29.98
CA MET A 76 8.79 -0.34 -30.64
C MET A 76 9.94 -0.25 -29.62
N ALA A 77 9.81 0.59 -28.59
CA ALA A 77 10.78 0.67 -27.50
C ALA A 77 10.88 -0.66 -26.73
N ALA A 78 9.74 -1.27 -26.37
CA ALA A 78 9.69 -2.56 -25.71
C ALA A 78 10.35 -3.65 -26.56
N TYR A 79 10.08 -3.67 -27.88
CA TYR A 79 10.70 -4.60 -28.82
C TYR A 79 12.22 -4.42 -28.87
N PHE A 80 12.73 -3.20 -28.99
CA PHE A 80 14.17 -2.95 -29.03
C PHE A 80 14.87 -3.32 -27.72
N VAL A 81 14.27 -2.98 -26.58
CA VAL A 81 14.81 -3.35 -25.26
C VAL A 81 14.80 -4.87 -25.07
N ALA A 82 13.70 -5.54 -25.39
CA ALA A 82 13.59 -6.99 -25.30
C ALA A 82 14.58 -7.68 -26.24
N ARG A 83 14.71 -7.22 -27.48
CA ARG A 83 15.68 -7.73 -28.44
C ARG A 83 17.12 -7.53 -27.95
N PHE A 84 17.47 -6.35 -27.46
CA PHE A 84 18.80 -6.08 -26.91
C PHE A 84 19.12 -6.98 -25.72
N LEU A 85 18.19 -7.11 -24.78
CA LEU A 85 18.32 -8.00 -23.62
C LEU A 85 18.42 -9.46 -24.04
N PHE A 86 17.57 -9.92 -24.96
CA PHE A 86 17.55 -11.29 -25.46
C PHE A 86 18.86 -11.65 -26.17
N ILE A 87 19.34 -10.79 -27.08
CA ILE A 87 20.62 -10.99 -27.76
C ILE A 87 21.75 -11.01 -26.73
N LYS A 88 21.77 -10.08 -25.76
CA LYS A 88 22.79 -10.04 -24.70
C LYS A 88 22.76 -11.28 -23.80
N MET A 89 21.58 -11.84 -23.53
CA MET A 89 21.42 -13.05 -22.71
C MET A 89 21.77 -14.33 -23.48
N THR A 90 21.45 -14.40 -24.78
CA THR A 90 21.73 -15.57 -25.62
C THR A 90 23.16 -15.60 -26.15
N SER A 91 23.76 -14.44 -26.41
CA SER A 91 25.17 -14.32 -26.81
C SER A 91 26.13 -14.56 -25.64
N ALA A 92 25.65 -14.47 -24.40
CA ALA A 92 26.42 -14.89 -23.23
C ALA A 92 26.35 -16.42 -23.13
N SER A 93 27.27 -17.12 -23.78
CA SER A 93 27.36 -18.58 -23.72
C SER A 93 27.52 -19.03 -22.26
N PHE A 94 26.50 -19.66 -21.69
CA PHE A 94 26.46 -20.03 -20.28
C PHE A 94 27.46 -21.14 -19.89
N GLU A 95 27.96 -21.92 -20.85
CA GLU A 95 28.82 -23.10 -20.56
C GLU A 95 30.26 -23.03 -21.11
N TYR A 96 30.55 -22.22 -22.13
CA TYR A 96 31.81 -22.34 -22.88
C TYR A 96 32.79 -21.16 -22.75
N GLU A 97 32.36 -19.99 -22.25
CA GLU A 97 33.32 -18.95 -21.87
C GLU A 97 33.81 -19.20 -20.44
N LYS A 98 34.96 -19.87 -20.33
CA LYS A 98 35.79 -19.82 -19.13
C LYS A 98 36.06 -18.34 -18.87
N ARG A 99 35.33 -17.70 -17.95
CA ARG A 99 35.52 -16.29 -17.62
C ARG A 99 36.93 -16.11 -17.04
N PHE A 100 37.92 -15.86 -17.90
CA PHE A 100 39.30 -15.59 -17.49
C PHE A 100 39.43 -14.33 -16.63
N ARG A 101 38.39 -13.49 -16.61
CA ARG A 101 38.23 -12.38 -15.66
C ARG A 101 36.95 -12.56 -14.87
N VAL A 102 36.92 -13.53 -13.96
CA VAL A 102 36.05 -13.37 -12.78
C VAL A 102 36.57 -12.12 -12.08
N LYS A 103 35.89 -10.98 -12.27
CA LYS A 103 36.14 -9.82 -11.40
C LYS A 103 36.07 -10.38 -9.99
N ALA A 104 37.19 -10.33 -9.27
CA ALA A 104 37.21 -10.68 -7.86
C ALA A 104 36.23 -9.72 -7.19
N LEU A 105 34.99 -10.18 -7.02
CA LEU A 105 34.00 -9.43 -6.28
C LEU A 105 34.59 -9.31 -4.89
N LEU A 106 34.90 -8.09 -4.49
CA LEU A 106 35.43 -7.83 -3.16
C LEU A 106 34.44 -8.46 -2.18
N ASN A 107 34.90 -9.42 -1.39
CA ASN A 107 34.07 -10.05 -0.37
C ASN A 107 33.86 -9.01 0.75
N ARG A 108 32.93 -8.07 0.53
CA ARG A 108 32.51 -7.11 1.54
C ARG A 108 31.81 -7.91 2.62
N ARG A 109 32.50 -8.10 3.74
CA ARG A 109 31.95 -8.70 4.96
C ARG A 109 30.91 -7.76 5.52
N LEU A 110 29.65 -7.97 5.15
CA LEU A 110 28.51 -7.28 5.75
C LEU A 110 28.17 -7.94 7.10
N PRO A 111 27.62 -7.19 8.07
CA PRO A 111 27.09 -7.80 9.28
C PRO A 111 25.96 -8.79 8.92
N ALA A 112 25.80 -9.84 9.73
CA ALA A 112 24.92 -10.96 9.41
C ALA A 112 23.49 -10.51 9.07
N PHE A 113 22.91 -9.60 9.86
CA PHE A 113 21.57 -9.07 9.62
C PHE A 113 21.45 -8.34 8.26
N LEU A 114 22.39 -7.44 7.96
CA LEU A 114 22.38 -6.68 6.71
C LEU A 114 22.58 -7.57 5.48
N SER A 115 23.38 -8.64 5.62
CA SER A 115 23.52 -9.65 4.57
C SER A 115 22.19 -10.31 4.23
N PHE A 116 21.37 -10.64 5.23
CA PHE A 116 20.01 -11.17 5.00
C PHE A 116 19.09 -10.14 4.38
N VAL A 117 19.09 -8.88 4.86
CA VAL A 117 18.25 -7.82 4.28
C VAL A 117 18.59 -7.60 2.80
N VAL A 118 19.88 -7.47 2.46
CA VAL A 118 20.34 -7.28 1.07
C VAL A 118 19.97 -8.47 0.20
N LYS A 119 20.05 -9.70 0.74
CA LYS A 119 19.61 -10.90 0.05
C LYS A 119 18.11 -10.87 -0.24
N GLU A 120 17.27 -10.54 0.74
CA GLU A 120 15.81 -10.52 0.56
C GLU A 120 15.37 -9.40 -0.39
N LEU A 121 15.98 -8.21 -0.30
CA LEU A 121 15.76 -7.13 -1.28
C LEU A 121 16.09 -7.58 -2.71
N ARG A 122 17.23 -8.25 -2.90
CA ARG A 122 17.63 -8.77 -4.22
C ARG A 122 16.67 -9.84 -4.74
N LEU A 123 16.11 -10.67 -3.85
CA LEU A 123 15.11 -11.67 -4.23
C LEU A 123 13.81 -11.02 -4.68
N ILE A 124 13.32 -10.02 -3.95
CA ILE A 124 12.11 -9.24 -4.30
C ILE A 124 12.26 -8.65 -5.70
N PHE A 125 13.35 -7.91 -5.97
CA PHE A 125 13.57 -7.30 -7.28
C PHE A 125 13.79 -8.31 -8.43
N ARG A 126 14.16 -9.56 -8.10
CA ARG A 126 14.31 -10.62 -9.10
C ARG A 126 12.97 -11.26 -9.48
N SER A 127 12.02 -11.37 -8.54
CA SER A 127 10.67 -11.83 -8.81
C SER A 127 9.78 -10.65 -9.24
N GLY A 128 9.76 -10.37 -10.55
CA GLY A 128 9.04 -9.22 -11.11
C GLY A 128 7.55 -9.17 -10.75
N THR A 129 6.89 -10.33 -10.60
CA THR A 129 5.47 -10.47 -10.21
C THR A 129 5.20 -10.00 -8.79
N PHE A 130 6.10 -10.30 -7.85
CA PHE A 130 5.98 -9.86 -6.46
C PHE A 130 6.18 -8.36 -6.37
N THR A 131 7.19 -7.83 -7.08
CA THR A 131 7.51 -6.41 -7.09
C THR A 131 6.36 -5.56 -7.66
N SER A 132 5.76 -5.96 -8.78
CA SER A 132 4.69 -5.16 -9.42
C SER A 132 3.44 -5.06 -8.55
N ASN A 133 2.97 -6.18 -8.00
CA ASN A 133 1.76 -6.20 -7.18
C ASN A 133 1.99 -5.46 -5.86
N PHE A 134 3.15 -5.67 -5.24
CA PHE A 134 3.50 -5.05 -3.96
C PHE A 134 3.63 -3.53 -4.10
N ILE A 135 4.36 -3.04 -5.11
CA ILE A 135 4.52 -1.59 -5.34
C ILE A 135 3.19 -0.94 -5.74
N ALA A 136 2.39 -1.60 -6.60
CA ALA A 136 1.09 -1.06 -7.01
C ALA A 136 0.15 -0.83 -5.82
N THR A 137 0.12 -1.77 -4.85
CA THR A 137 -0.69 -1.62 -3.64
C THR A 137 -0.27 -0.39 -2.82
N TYR A 138 1.02 -0.20 -2.54
CA TYR A 138 1.46 0.96 -1.74
C TYR A 138 1.31 2.31 -2.46
N ILE A 139 1.44 2.35 -3.79
CA ILE A 139 1.19 3.58 -4.56
C ILE A 139 -0.31 3.91 -4.60
N SER A 140 -1.18 2.90 -4.60
CA SER A 140 -2.63 3.11 -4.68
C SER A 140 -3.21 3.81 -3.45
N ILE A 141 -2.64 3.61 -2.26
CA ILE A 141 -3.19 4.15 -1.00
C ILE A 141 -3.18 5.69 -0.97
N PRO A 142 -2.03 6.37 -1.21
CA PRO A 142 -2.01 7.84 -1.36
C PRO A 142 -2.99 8.37 -2.42
N LEU A 143 -3.16 7.65 -3.53
CA LEU A 143 -4.08 8.04 -4.60
C LEU A 143 -5.54 7.97 -4.15
N PHE A 144 -5.92 6.94 -3.39
CA PHE A 144 -7.28 6.82 -2.84
C PHE A 144 -7.61 7.99 -1.91
N ILE A 145 -6.69 8.38 -1.03
CA ILE A 145 -6.90 9.49 -0.09
C ILE A 145 -7.05 10.81 -0.83
N LEU A 146 -6.21 11.04 -1.84
CA LEU A 146 -6.33 12.24 -2.68
C LEU A 146 -7.72 12.34 -3.30
N LEU A 147 -8.21 11.25 -3.88
CA LEU A 147 -9.51 11.18 -4.52
C LEU A 147 -10.65 11.40 -3.51
N ILE A 148 -10.58 10.74 -2.35
CA ILE A 148 -11.62 10.81 -1.33
C ILE A 148 -11.69 12.17 -0.65
N ASN A 149 -10.55 12.79 -0.35
CA ASN A 149 -10.51 14.16 0.17
C ASN A 149 -11.16 15.14 -0.80
N ARG A 150 -10.98 14.96 -2.12
CA ARG A 150 -11.66 15.80 -3.12
C ARG A 150 -13.18 15.57 -3.14
N ILE A 151 -13.63 14.32 -2.98
CA ILE A 151 -15.05 14.01 -2.87
C ILE A 151 -15.65 14.67 -1.61
N PHE A 152 -15.01 14.55 -0.45
CA PHE A 152 -15.55 15.13 0.78
C PHE A 152 -15.46 16.65 0.83
N ALA A 153 -14.42 17.25 0.23
CA ALA A 153 -14.35 18.70 0.07
C ALA A 153 -15.52 19.27 -0.75
N SER A 154 -16.18 18.45 -1.57
CA SER A 154 -17.36 18.85 -2.36
C SER A 154 -18.69 18.71 -1.64
N MET A 155 -18.72 18.11 -0.45
CA MET A 155 -19.93 17.89 0.33
C MET A 155 -20.09 18.99 1.38
N ASP A 156 -21.30 19.56 1.49
CA ASP A 156 -21.65 20.43 2.62
C ASP A 156 -21.85 19.55 3.87
N LEU A 157 -20.80 19.48 4.69
CA LEU A 157 -20.75 18.63 5.86
C LEU A 157 -21.15 19.41 7.12
N TYR A 158 -22.07 18.85 7.91
CA TYR A 158 -22.26 19.28 9.29
C TYR A 158 -20.95 19.10 10.11
N PRO A 159 -20.77 19.82 11.23
CA PRO A 159 -19.58 19.69 12.06
C PRO A 159 -19.25 18.24 12.46
N ASN A 160 -20.27 17.45 12.82
CA ASN A 160 -20.09 16.04 13.15
C ASN A 160 -19.73 15.17 11.92
N GLY A 161 -20.13 15.61 10.73
CA GLY A 161 -19.76 14.99 9.45
C GLY A 161 -18.26 15.10 9.18
N GLN A 162 -17.60 16.17 9.65
CA GLN A 162 -16.15 16.33 9.50
C GLN A 162 -15.36 15.26 10.27
N PHE A 163 -15.80 14.90 11.49
CA PHE A 163 -15.18 13.80 12.24
C PHE A 163 -15.37 12.45 11.55
N ALA A 164 -16.53 12.23 10.93
CA ALA A 164 -16.79 11.01 10.14
C ALA A 164 -15.88 10.94 8.92
N VAL A 165 -15.66 12.05 8.21
CA VAL A 165 -14.71 12.13 7.08
C VAL A 165 -13.28 11.81 7.52
N GLN A 166 -12.86 12.29 8.69
CA GLN A 166 -11.53 11.98 9.24
C GLN A 166 -11.38 10.49 9.55
N ALA A 167 -12.36 9.90 10.24
CA ALA A 167 -12.35 8.46 10.54
C ALA A 167 -12.39 7.60 9.26
N PHE A 168 -13.13 8.03 8.25
CA PHE A 168 -13.20 7.33 6.96
C PHE A 168 -11.88 7.41 6.19
N ASN A 169 -11.17 8.53 6.24
CA ASN A 169 -9.82 8.64 5.69
C ASN A 169 -8.85 7.67 6.38
N ILE A 170 -8.89 7.59 7.72
CA ILE A 170 -8.08 6.63 8.48
C ILE A 170 -8.43 5.18 8.11
N LEU A 171 -9.71 4.87 7.95
CA LEU A 171 -10.17 3.55 7.50
C LEU A 171 -9.56 3.18 6.14
N ILE A 172 -9.56 4.11 5.19
CA ILE A 172 -9.08 3.86 3.83
C ILE A 172 -7.56 3.85 3.74
N ILE A 173 -6.86 4.54 4.64
CA ILE A 173 -5.41 4.35 4.83
C ILE A 173 -5.14 2.93 5.33
N MET A 174 -5.82 2.52 6.41
CA MET A 174 -5.47 1.31 7.14
C MET A 174 -5.95 0.03 6.47
N LEU A 175 -7.12 0.03 5.84
CA LEU A 175 -7.72 -1.20 5.30
C LEU A 175 -6.88 -1.84 4.20
N PRO A 176 -6.50 -1.15 3.11
CA PRO A 176 -5.66 -1.75 2.07
C PRO A 176 -4.24 -2.04 2.58
N LEU A 177 -3.71 -1.20 3.48
CA LEU A 177 -2.39 -1.36 4.06
C LEU A 177 -2.30 -2.63 4.91
N LEU A 178 -3.28 -2.85 5.79
CA LEU A 178 -3.35 -4.05 6.62
C LEU A 178 -3.70 -5.29 5.79
N ALA A 179 -4.57 -5.17 4.79
CA ALA A 179 -4.90 -6.28 3.89
C ALA A 179 -3.69 -6.77 3.09
N SER A 180 -2.77 -5.87 2.71
CA SER A 180 -1.51 -6.23 2.04
C SER A 180 -0.61 -7.13 2.91
N ASN A 181 -0.78 -7.11 4.23
CA ASN A 181 -0.01 -7.94 5.15
C ASN A 181 -0.41 -9.43 5.09
N SER A 182 -1.50 -9.78 4.41
CA SER A 182 -1.85 -11.19 4.11
C SER A 182 -0.72 -11.93 3.41
N VAL A 183 0.04 -11.26 2.54
CA VAL A 183 1.21 -11.82 1.85
C VAL A 183 2.32 -12.21 2.83
N VAL A 184 2.43 -11.51 3.96
CA VAL A 184 3.39 -11.84 5.03
C VAL A 184 3.02 -13.15 5.72
N ALA A 185 1.72 -13.49 5.77
CA ALA A 185 1.22 -14.71 6.38
C ALA A 185 1.58 -16.00 5.60
N THR A 186 2.30 -15.88 4.48
CA THR A 186 2.86 -17.00 3.71
C THR A 186 4.34 -16.87 3.42
N MET A 187 4.98 -15.80 3.90
CA MET A 187 6.37 -15.51 3.55
C MET A 187 7.33 -16.62 3.99
N TYR A 188 7.17 -17.22 5.16
CA TYR A 188 8.02 -18.33 5.61
C TYR A 188 7.63 -19.63 4.92
N SER A 189 6.32 -19.88 4.74
CA SER A 189 5.81 -21.09 4.09
C SER A 189 6.22 -21.24 2.63
N ARG A 190 6.31 -20.13 1.88
CA ARG A 190 6.73 -20.09 0.47
C ARG A 190 8.14 -20.62 0.23
N GLU A 191 8.96 -20.76 1.28
CA GLU A 191 10.31 -21.33 1.17
C GLU A 191 10.31 -22.86 1.07
N GLY A 192 9.17 -23.51 1.35
CA GLY A 192 8.99 -24.95 1.23
C GLY A 192 10.08 -25.75 1.94
N ARG A 193 10.72 -26.68 1.21
CA ARG A 193 11.77 -27.55 1.75
C ARG A 193 13.03 -26.80 2.19
N THR A 194 13.27 -25.60 1.66
CA THR A 194 14.44 -24.80 2.06
C THR A 194 14.29 -24.19 3.46
N ALA A 195 13.07 -24.10 3.99
CA ALA A 195 12.81 -23.64 5.36
C ALA A 195 13.48 -24.55 6.39
N TYR A 196 13.48 -25.87 6.18
CA TYR A 196 14.17 -26.83 7.06
C TYR A 196 15.70 -26.65 7.02
N MET A 197 16.27 -26.40 5.85
CA MET A 197 17.71 -26.14 5.70
C MET A 197 18.16 -24.82 6.32
N LYS A 198 17.24 -23.86 6.54
CA LYS A 198 17.57 -22.60 7.22
C LYS A 198 17.69 -22.76 8.74
N ARG A 199 17.06 -23.78 9.31
CA ARG A 199 17.14 -24.09 10.75
C ARG A 199 18.55 -24.51 11.18
N THR A 200 19.30 -25.13 10.28
CA THR A 200 20.65 -25.64 10.56
C THR A 200 21.74 -24.58 10.37
N LYS A 201 21.38 -23.34 10.01
CA LYS A 201 22.36 -22.26 9.85
C LYS A 201 22.85 -21.80 11.23
N PRO A 202 24.17 -21.62 11.44
CA PRO A 202 24.73 -21.20 12.71
C PRO A 202 24.58 -19.68 12.92
N VAL A 203 23.34 -19.19 12.91
CA VAL A 203 22.98 -17.79 13.14
C VAL A 203 21.73 -17.74 14.00
N VAL A 204 21.63 -16.73 14.88
CA VAL A 204 20.44 -16.48 15.69
C VAL A 204 19.21 -16.39 14.78
N VAL A 205 18.22 -17.25 15.03
CA VAL A 205 17.05 -17.47 14.16
C VAL A 205 16.20 -16.21 13.97
N ILE A 206 16.19 -15.32 14.96
CA ILE A 206 15.43 -14.07 14.91
C ILE A 206 15.90 -13.15 13.78
N PHE A 207 17.21 -13.10 13.50
CA PHE A 207 17.75 -12.19 12.48
C PHE A 207 17.28 -12.46 11.06
N PRO A 208 17.35 -13.70 10.52
CA PRO A 208 16.85 -13.98 9.17
C PRO A 208 15.32 -13.83 9.07
N LEU A 209 14.57 -14.07 10.15
CA LEU A 209 13.12 -13.88 10.16
C LEU A 209 12.76 -12.39 10.09
N LEU A 210 13.33 -11.55 10.98
CA LEU A 210 13.10 -10.10 10.95
C LEU A 210 13.61 -9.44 9.67
N ALA A 211 14.77 -9.87 9.16
CA ALA A 211 15.33 -9.33 7.92
C ALA A 211 14.39 -9.54 6.71
N LYS A 212 13.55 -10.58 6.75
CA LYS A 212 12.57 -10.86 5.70
C LYS A 212 11.36 -9.93 5.74
N LEU A 213 10.97 -9.48 6.94
CA LEU A 213 9.86 -8.55 7.13
C LEU A 213 10.25 -7.09 6.82
N LEU A 214 11.54 -6.76 6.93
CA LEU A 214 12.04 -5.39 6.85
C LEU A 214 11.67 -4.65 5.55
N PRO A 215 11.77 -5.25 4.34
CA PRO A 215 11.37 -4.56 3.11
C PRO A 215 9.89 -4.15 3.12
N ASN A 216 9.01 -5.00 3.67
CA ASN A 216 7.59 -4.68 3.80
C ASN A 216 7.36 -3.55 4.82
N ILE A 217 8.00 -3.63 5.98
CA ILE A 217 7.93 -2.59 7.02
C ILE A 217 8.34 -1.23 6.45
N VAL A 218 9.46 -1.16 5.72
CA VAL A 218 9.94 0.11 5.15
C VAL A 218 8.97 0.66 4.10
N LEU A 219 8.51 -0.17 3.16
CA LEU A 219 7.62 0.28 2.09
C LEU A 219 6.24 0.70 2.63
N SER A 220 5.70 -0.03 3.61
CA SER A 220 4.44 0.34 4.26
C SER A 220 4.54 1.64 5.07
N ILE A 221 5.65 1.88 5.79
CA ILE A 221 5.88 3.15 6.50
C ILE A 221 5.96 4.32 5.50
N VAL A 222 6.71 4.18 4.41
CA VAL A 222 6.82 5.24 3.39
C VAL A 222 5.44 5.57 2.80
N SER A 223 4.67 4.54 2.43
CA SER A 223 3.30 4.69 1.92
C SER A 223 2.39 5.43 2.90
N LEU A 224 2.46 5.06 4.18
CA LEU A 224 1.65 5.63 5.25
C LEU A 224 2.03 7.09 5.53
N CYS A 225 3.31 7.42 5.54
CA CYS A 225 3.77 8.81 5.70
C CYS A 225 3.29 9.72 4.55
N VAL A 226 3.39 9.26 3.30
CA VAL A 226 2.88 10.03 2.14
C VAL A 226 1.36 10.19 2.22
N SER A 227 0.66 9.13 2.62
CA SER A 227 -0.79 9.12 2.81
C SER A 227 -1.24 10.15 3.87
N LEU A 228 -0.57 10.18 5.02
CA LEU A 228 -0.87 11.12 6.09
C LEU A 228 -0.49 12.56 5.75
N TYR A 229 0.55 12.76 4.92
CA TYR A 229 0.86 14.08 4.38
C TYR A 229 -0.28 14.62 3.51
N ILE A 230 -0.83 13.80 2.60
CA ILE A 230 -1.99 14.17 1.76
C ILE A 230 -3.24 14.40 2.62
N PHE A 231 -3.46 13.56 3.63
CA PHE A 231 -4.54 13.75 4.59
C PHE A 231 -4.44 15.09 5.33
N ASN A 232 -3.24 15.44 5.83
CA ASN A 232 -3.04 16.71 6.52
C ASN A 232 -3.19 17.93 5.61
N ALA A 233 -2.84 17.80 4.33
CA ALA A 233 -3.05 18.86 3.35
C ALA A 233 -4.53 19.26 3.19
N HIS A 234 -5.46 18.35 3.51
CA HIS A 234 -6.90 18.63 3.50
C HIS A 234 -7.43 19.10 4.86
N MET A 235 -6.96 18.49 5.97
CA MET A 235 -7.51 18.75 7.31
C MET A 235 -6.82 19.89 8.07
N HIS A 236 -5.64 20.33 7.63
CA HIS A 236 -4.89 21.44 8.24
C HIS A 236 -4.61 21.28 9.74
N TYR A 237 -4.27 20.07 10.19
CA TYR A 237 -3.84 19.87 11.58
C TYR A 237 -2.45 20.44 11.85
N VAL A 238 -2.23 20.80 13.12
CA VAL A 238 -0.89 21.12 13.65
C VAL A 238 0.02 19.89 13.49
N LEU A 239 1.29 20.14 13.15
CA LEU A 239 2.28 19.11 12.85
C LEU A 239 2.42 18.06 13.97
N SER A 240 2.33 18.47 15.24
CA SER A 240 2.40 17.57 16.40
C SER A 240 1.30 16.49 16.38
N ASN A 241 0.07 16.87 16.04
CA ASN A 241 -1.08 15.98 15.99
C ASN A 241 -0.90 14.91 14.90
N ILE A 242 -0.37 15.32 13.73
CA ILE A 242 -0.09 14.40 12.62
C ILE A 242 1.06 13.46 12.95
N ILE A 243 2.11 13.94 13.64
CA ILE A 243 3.21 13.07 14.07
C ILE A 243 2.68 12.00 15.04
N LEU A 244 1.83 12.37 16.00
CA LEU A 244 1.22 11.42 16.93
C LEU A 244 0.38 10.37 16.21
N LEU A 245 -0.50 10.81 15.29
CA LEU A 245 -1.29 9.91 14.46
C LEU A 245 -0.40 8.99 13.60
N SER A 246 0.67 9.53 13.02
CA SER A 246 1.62 8.76 12.20
C SER A 246 2.28 7.65 13.02
N ILE A 247 2.79 7.97 14.20
CA ILE A 247 3.41 6.99 15.09
C ILE A 247 2.39 5.94 15.53
N ALA A 248 1.17 6.35 15.88
CA ALA A 248 0.09 5.44 16.26
C ALA A 248 -0.22 4.42 15.16
N LEU A 249 -0.43 4.88 13.93
CA LEU A 249 -0.75 4.01 12.79
C LEU A 249 0.45 3.15 12.37
N ILE A 250 1.69 3.64 12.49
CA ILE A 250 2.90 2.83 12.27
C ILE A 250 2.95 1.67 13.28
N PHE A 251 2.70 1.91 14.56
CA PHE A 251 2.68 0.83 15.56
C PHE A 251 1.62 -0.23 15.25
N ILE A 252 0.43 0.19 14.85
CA ILE A 252 -0.63 -0.74 14.43
C ILE A 252 -0.19 -1.54 13.19
N GLN A 253 0.36 -0.88 12.18
CA GLN A 253 0.80 -1.53 10.94
C GLN A 253 1.92 -2.55 11.21
N VAL A 254 2.97 -2.17 11.95
CA VAL A 254 4.08 -3.07 12.25
C VAL A 254 3.62 -4.20 13.17
N GLY A 255 2.75 -3.93 14.16
CA GLY A 255 2.15 -4.95 15.01
C GLY A 255 1.38 -5.99 14.18
N HIS A 256 0.59 -5.55 13.21
CA HIS A 256 -0.16 -6.45 12.33
C HIS A 256 0.75 -7.26 11.39
N ILE A 257 1.85 -6.68 10.90
CA ILE A 257 2.88 -7.42 10.14
C ILE A 257 3.45 -8.56 10.98
N LEU A 258 3.82 -8.27 12.24
CA LEU A 258 4.38 -9.27 13.16
C LEU A 258 3.35 -10.37 13.48
N PHE A 259 2.10 -10.00 13.69
CA PHE A 259 1.01 -10.95 13.91
C PHE A 259 0.77 -11.84 12.67
N SER A 260 0.78 -11.24 11.47
CA SER A 260 0.62 -11.98 10.21
C SER A 260 1.77 -12.98 10.01
N ALA A 261 3.01 -12.56 10.32
CA ALA A 261 4.18 -13.43 10.30
C ALA A 261 4.10 -14.56 11.34
N LEU A 262 3.47 -14.30 12.50
CA LEU A 262 3.25 -15.28 13.56
C LEU A 262 2.23 -16.35 13.16
N LEU A 263 1.19 -16.01 12.40
CA LEU A 263 0.24 -17.00 11.86
C LEU A 263 0.95 -18.03 10.98
N ASP A 264 1.89 -17.57 10.14
CA ASP A 264 2.70 -18.44 9.29
C ASP A 264 3.67 -19.30 10.11
N LEU A 265 4.25 -18.72 11.16
CA LEU A 265 5.17 -19.41 12.05
C LEU A 265 4.48 -20.54 12.85
N MET A 266 3.26 -20.29 13.34
CA MET A 266 2.52 -21.24 14.18
C MET A 266 1.92 -22.39 13.38
N ASN A 267 1.51 -22.13 12.13
CA ASN A 267 0.89 -23.12 11.25
C ASN A 267 1.53 -23.10 9.85
N PRO A 268 2.80 -23.53 9.72
CA PRO A 268 3.52 -23.46 8.46
C PRO A 268 2.97 -24.46 7.44
N GLN A 269 2.74 -24.00 6.22
CA GLN A 269 2.26 -24.81 5.09
C GLN A 269 3.40 -25.22 4.14
N ASN A 270 4.62 -25.37 4.67
CA ASN A 270 5.84 -25.64 3.88
C ASN A 270 5.70 -26.81 2.90
N GLU A 271 4.99 -27.87 3.30
CA GLU A 271 4.81 -29.07 2.48
C GLU A 271 3.92 -28.82 1.25
N GLN A 272 2.84 -28.05 1.43
CA GLN A 272 1.93 -27.71 0.34
C GLN A 272 2.62 -26.81 -0.70
N TYR A 273 3.42 -25.84 -0.24
CA TYR A 273 4.22 -25.00 -1.13
C TYR A 273 5.35 -25.79 -1.82
N ALA A 274 5.85 -26.86 -1.20
CA ALA A 274 6.86 -27.73 -1.80
C ALA A 274 6.29 -28.65 -2.90
N THR A 275 5.01 -29.01 -2.84
CA THR A 275 4.36 -29.92 -3.79
C THR A 275 3.61 -29.20 -4.90
N ALA A 276 2.88 -28.12 -4.58
CA ALA A 276 1.99 -27.40 -5.50
C ALA A 276 2.52 -26.02 -5.94
N GLY A 277 3.67 -25.58 -5.42
CA GLY A 277 4.31 -24.32 -5.83
C GLY A 277 3.60 -23.07 -5.29
N GLU A 278 3.63 -21.97 -6.06
CA GLU A 278 3.10 -20.65 -5.62
C GLU A 278 1.57 -20.50 -5.71
N GLN A 279 0.84 -21.45 -6.31
CA GLN A 279 -0.61 -21.38 -6.51
C GLN A 279 -1.42 -22.13 -5.42
N VAL A 280 -0.94 -22.10 -4.18
CA VAL A 280 -1.61 -22.74 -3.05
C VAL A 280 -2.45 -21.72 -2.29
N SER A 281 -3.76 -21.96 -2.19
CA SER A 281 -4.64 -21.20 -1.32
C SER A 281 -4.28 -21.48 0.15
N ASN A 282 -3.58 -20.55 0.80
CA ASN A 282 -3.17 -20.73 2.20
C ASN A 282 -4.23 -20.16 3.16
N PRO A 283 -4.77 -20.96 4.09
CA PRO A 283 -5.76 -20.48 5.08
C PRO A 283 -5.23 -19.35 5.98
N ASN A 284 -3.90 -19.23 6.13
CA ASN A 284 -3.28 -18.15 6.90
C ASN A 284 -3.47 -16.78 6.22
N GLU A 285 -3.52 -16.72 4.88
CA GLU A 285 -3.79 -15.47 4.14
C GLU A 285 -5.22 -14.98 4.43
N THR A 286 -6.19 -15.90 4.44
CA THR A 286 -7.58 -15.58 4.76
C THR A 286 -7.72 -15.09 6.20
N LYS A 287 -7.08 -15.77 7.17
CA LYS A 287 -7.10 -15.36 8.58
C LYS A 287 -6.45 -13.99 8.79
N ALA A 288 -5.30 -13.74 8.15
CA ALA A 288 -4.63 -12.45 8.20
C ALA A 288 -5.47 -11.34 7.55
N THR A 289 -6.16 -11.64 6.47
CA THR A 289 -7.06 -10.69 5.79
C THR A 289 -8.28 -10.37 6.67
N ILE A 290 -8.95 -11.36 7.25
CA ILE A 290 -10.09 -11.12 8.16
C ILE A 290 -9.64 -10.26 9.35
N PHE A 291 -8.48 -10.59 9.94
CA PHE A 291 -7.92 -9.80 11.03
C PHE A 291 -7.58 -8.36 10.60
N ALA A 292 -7.07 -8.16 9.38
CA ALA A 292 -6.82 -6.84 8.82
C ALA A 292 -8.10 -5.99 8.69
N PHE A 293 -9.19 -6.59 8.22
CA PHE A 293 -10.48 -5.89 8.12
C PHE A 293 -11.02 -5.49 9.49
N ILE A 294 -10.99 -6.42 10.45
CA ILE A 294 -11.46 -6.16 11.82
C ILE A 294 -10.62 -5.07 12.47
N THR A 295 -9.30 -5.15 12.38
CA THR A 295 -8.39 -4.17 12.99
C THR A 295 -8.52 -2.79 12.34
N ALA A 296 -8.61 -2.70 11.01
CA ALA A 296 -8.83 -1.43 10.31
C ALA A 296 -10.14 -0.75 10.74
N PHE A 297 -11.21 -1.53 10.82
CA PHE A 297 -12.52 -1.03 11.20
C PHE A 297 -12.57 -0.58 12.66
N LEU A 298 -11.98 -1.36 13.58
CA LEU A 298 -11.86 -0.98 14.99
C LEU A 298 -11.03 0.29 15.17
N VAL A 299 -9.90 0.42 14.47
CA VAL A 299 -9.07 1.62 14.51
C VAL A 299 -9.85 2.85 14.06
N ALA A 300 -10.59 2.75 12.96
CA ALA A 300 -11.42 3.85 12.46
C ALA A 300 -12.55 4.22 13.44
N LEU A 301 -13.27 3.24 13.98
CA LEU A 301 -14.36 3.48 14.94
C LEU A 301 -13.88 4.05 16.27
N ILE A 302 -12.77 3.53 16.80
CA ILE A 302 -12.18 4.04 18.05
C ILE A 302 -11.70 5.48 17.82
N THR A 303 -11.08 5.76 16.67
CA THR A 303 -10.65 7.12 16.34
C THR A 303 -11.84 8.07 16.19
N LEU A 304 -12.93 7.64 15.54
CA LEU A 304 -14.18 8.40 15.47
C LEU A 304 -14.71 8.72 16.87
N GLY A 305 -14.79 7.71 17.75
CA GLY A 305 -15.29 7.88 19.11
C GLY A 305 -14.50 8.91 19.90
N PHE A 306 -13.16 8.87 19.79
CA PHE A 306 -12.31 9.84 20.47
C PHE A 306 -12.39 11.25 19.84
N LEU A 307 -12.49 11.36 18.51
CA LEU A 307 -12.65 12.66 17.84
C LEU A 307 -13.99 13.33 18.19
N VAL A 308 -15.06 12.55 18.35
CA VAL A 308 -16.37 13.07 18.78
C VAL A 308 -16.33 13.51 20.25
N GLU A 309 -15.61 12.81 21.12
CA GLU A 309 -15.40 13.21 22.52
C GLU A 309 -14.69 14.59 22.62
N GLU A 310 -13.79 14.89 21.70
CA GLU A 310 -13.10 16.18 21.65
C GLU A 310 -13.98 17.35 21.22
N GLN A 311 -15.15 17.12 20.64
CA GLN A 311 -16.11 18.17 20.35
C GLN A 311 -16.49 19.00 21.59
N PHE A 312 -16.38 18.39 22.78
CA PHE A 312 -16.67 19.04 24.06
C PHE A 312 -15.49 19.86 24.61
N MET A 313 -14.34 19.92 23.92
CA MET A 313 -13.15 20.68 24.32
C MET A 313 -12.55 21.51 23.15
N PRO A 314 -13.26 22.56 22.67
CA PRO A 314 -12.91 23.28 21.43
C PRO A 314 -11.67 24.18 21.52
N ASP A 315 -11.22 24.56 22.71
CA ASP A 315 -10.17 25.59 22.90
C ASP A 315 -8.72 25.06 22.84
N GLN A 316 -8.54 23.76 22.53
CA GLN A 316 -7.23 23.12 22.54
C GLN A 316 -6.74 22.82 21.13
N SER A 317 -5.57 23.39 20.78
CA SER A 317 -4.87 23.11 19.52
C SER A 317 -4.29 21.69 19.45
N PHE A 318 -4.16 21.03 20.61
CA PHE A 318 -3.65 19.66 20.73
C PHE A 318 -4.79 18.65 20.73
N ASN A 319 -4.66 17.61 19.90
CA ASN A 319 -5.65 16.56 19.74
C ASN A 319 -5.30 15.35 20.64
N TYR A 320 -5.97 15.24 21.78
CA TYR A 320 -5.92 14.11 22.71
C TYR A 320 -6.43 12.79 22.11
N ALA A 321 -7.30 12.81 21.09
CA ALA A 321 -7.75 11.60 20.42
C ALA A 321 -6.57 10.86 19.76
N PHE A 322 -5.66 11.59 19.13
CA PHE A 322 -4.45 11.00 18.54
C PHE A 322 -3.45 10.50 19.60
N LEU A 323 -3.39 11.13 20.78
CA LEU A 323 -2.60 10.61 21.89
C LEU A 323 -3.18 9.29 22.42
N LYS A 324 -4.50 9.21 22.61
CA LYS A 324 -5.19 7.96 23.00
C LYS A 324 -4.94 6.85 21.98
N MET A 325 -4.99 7.19 20.68
CA MET A 325 -4.66 6.25 19.60
C MET A 325 -3.21 5.78 19.62
N LEU A 326 -2.26 6.65 19.96
CA LEU A 326 -0.86 6.28 20.12
C LEU A 326 -0.66 5.27 21.25
N LEU A 327 -1.34 5.45 22.38
CA LEU A 327 -1.26 4.49 23.50
C LEU A 327 -1.80 3.11 23.10
N ILE A 328 -2.95 3.07 22.39
CA ILE A 328 -3.52 1.81 21.88
C ILE A 328 -2.55 1.15 20.89
N GLY A 329 -1.99 1.93 19.95
CA GLY A 329 -1.01 1.43 18.98
C GLY A 329 0.22 0.86 19.67
N PHE A 330 0.75 1.56 20.68
CA PHE A 330 1.90 1.12 21.46
C PHE A 330 1.66 -0.20 22.19
N VAL A 331 0.50 -0.35 22.86
CA VAL A 331 0.12 -1.60 23.54
C VAL A 331 -0.02 -2.74 22.54
N PHE A 332 -0.69 -2.50 21.41
CA PHE A 332 -0.86 -3.51 20.36
C PHE A 332 0.48 -3.96 19.75
N PHE A 333 1.38 -3.01 19.48
CA PHE A 333 2.73 -3.29 18.99
C PHE A 333 3.55 -4.08 20.02
N GLY A 334 3.54 -3.65 21.28
CA GLY A 334 4.25 -4.33 22.38
C GLY A 334 3.78 -5.77 22.57
N ALA A 335 2.47 -6.00 22.57
CA ALA A 335 1.88 -7.34 22.64
C ALA A 335 2.29 -8.20 21.43
N SER A 336 2.27 -7.64 20.23
CA SER A 336 2.66 -8.35 19.00
C SER A 336 4.14 -8.74 18.99
N VAL A 337 5.03 -7.84 19.43
CA VAL A 337 6.47 -8.10 19.57
C VAL A 337 6.72 -9.19 20.60
N TYR A 338 6.09 -9.09 21.76
CA TYR A 338 6.22 -10.07 22.83
C TYR A 338 5.79 -11.47 22.35
N MET A 339 4.61 -11.58 21.76
CA MET A 339 4.10 -12.84 21.19
C MET A 339 5.03 -13.40 20.10
N TYR A 340 5.53 -12.55 19.21
CA TYR A 340 6.42 -12.96 18.12
C TYR A 340 7.73 -13.56 18.67
N ILE A 341 8.36 -12.92 19.66
CA ILE A 341 9.61 -13.42 20.26
C ILE A 341 9.36 -14.73 21.03
N GLU A 342 8.29 -14.79 21.83
CA GLU A 342 7.95 -15.99 22.62
C GLU A 342 7.69 -17.19 21.71
N LYS A 343 6.91 -17.02 20.63
CA LYS A 343 6.62 -18.10 19.68
C LYS A 343 7.83 -18.51 18.86
N ILE A 344 8.72 -17.59 18.48
CA ILE A 344 10.01 -18.00 17.87
C ILE A 344 10.76 -18.92 18.81
N LYS A 345 10.80 -18.61 20.12
CA LYS A 345 11.50 -19.45 21.08
C LYS A 345 10.92 -20.86 21.16
N ALA A 346 9.61 -20.97 21.33
CA ALA A 346 8.92 -22.25 21.42
C ALA A 346 9.05 -23.12 20.15
N TYR A 347 9.00 -22.52 18.95
CA TYR A 347 8.99 -23.29 17.70
C TYR A 347 10.38 -23.61 17.13
N TYR A 348 11.40 -22.80 17.44
CA TYR A 348 12.75 -22.98 16.90
C TYR A 348 13.81 -23.43 17.91
N TYR A 349 13.68 -23.11 19.20
CA TYR A 349 14.67 -23.54 20.21
C TYR A 349 14.25 -24.83 20.94
N ASP A 350 12.99 -25.01 21.30
CA ASP A 350 12.54 -26.17 22.11
C ASP A 350 12.39 -27.50 21.33
N ARG A 351 12.50 -27.49 20.00
CA ARG A 351 12.51 -28.73 19.18
C ARG A 351 13.92 -29.29 18.94
N ILE A 352 14.95 -28.68 19.52
CA ILE A 352 16.36 -29.09 19.36
C ILE A 352 16.88 -29.80 20.63
N SER A 353 16.09 -29.87 21.71
CA SER A 353 16.42 -30.68 22.89
C SER A 353 15.95 -32.12 22.77
#